data_AF-A0A523YD62-F1
#
_entry.id   AF-A0A523YD62-F1
#
_cell.length_a   1.000
_cell.length_b   1.000
_cell.length_c   1.000
_cell.angle_alpha   90.00
_cell.angle_beta   90.00
_cell.angle_gamma   90.00
#
_symmetry.space_group_name_H-M   'P 1'
#
loop_
_entity.id
_entity.type
_entity.pdbx_description
1 polymer ?
#
loop_
_entity_poly.entity_id
_entity_poly.type
_entity_poly.pdbx_seq_one_letter_code
_entity_poly.pdbx_strand_id
1 'polypeptide(L)'
;MFSFVFSQQYHSASVYTTTHEHPSVTEETSLDGNTPPVADAGPDQTAYVNDVIRLDGSGSYDPDAEWQNTTIDSVGNIGKYNSISLDRYGYPHISYHDMTKYDLKYARWNGSAWNIEVVDSAGNVGRYTSIALDSTDYPHISYHDYSNRDLK
;
A
#
# COMPACT_ATOMS: atom_id res chain seq x y z
N MET A 1 -32.16 -4.90 -30.39
CA MET A 1 -30.75 -5.17 -30.06
C MET A 1 -30.36 -4.15 -29.01
N PHE A 2 -30.26 -4.55 -27.75
CA PHE A 2 -29.89 -3.64 -26.67
C PHE A 2 -28.42 -3.89 -26.34
N SER A 3 -27.59 -2.88 -26.55
CA SER A 3 -26.20 -2.86 -26.12
C SER A 3 -26.18 -2.22 -24.74
N PHE A 4 -25.63 -2.92 -23.74
CA PHE A 4 -25.43 -2.37 -22.41
C PHE A 4 -23.96 -1.94 -22.29
N VAL A 5 -23.73 -0.64 -22.20
CA VAL A 5 -22.44 -0.07 -21.80
C VAL A 5 -22.56 0.27 -20.32
N PHE A 6 -21.74 -0.35 -19.47
CA PHE A 6 -21.63 0.06 -18.07
C PHE A 6 -20.88 1.41 -18.02
N SER A 7 -21.65 2.48 -17.86
CA SER A 7 -21.16 3.79 -17.46
C SER A 7 -21.28 3.90 -15.94
N GLN A 8 -20.16 4.15 -15.25
CA GLN A 8 -20.17 4.70 -13.90
C GLN A 8 -20.72 6.13 -14.00
N GLN A 9 -21.92 6.34 -13.46
CA GLN A 9 -22.65 7.60 -13.57
C GLN A 9 -22.45 8.44 -12.30
N TYR A 10 -21.68 9.53 -12.39
CA TYR A 10 -21.95 10.71 -11.57
C TYR A 10 -22.92 11.61 -12.35
N HIS A 11 -24.00 11.99 -11.68
CA HIS A 11 -25.11 12.76 -12.25
C HIS A 11 -24.68 14.14 -12.77
N SER A 12 -24.82 14.40 -14.06
CA SER A 12 -25.78 15.36 -14.64
C SER A 12 -25.54 15.49 -16.16
N ALA A 13 -26.64 15.58 -16.90
CA ALA A 13 -26.69 15.44 -18.35
C ALA A 13 -25.93 16.53 -19.10
N SER A 14 -25.24 16.16 -20.18
CA SER A 14 -25.13 16.90 -21.45
C SER A 14 -24.52 15.98 -22.51
N VAL A 15 -25.17 15.89 -23.67
CA VAL A 15 -24.74 15.10 -24.82
C VAL A 15 -23.57 15.81 -25.49
N TYR A 16 -22.38 15.20 -25.44
CA TYR A 16 -21.26 15.55 -26.32
C TYR A 16 -20.69 14.26 -26.90
N THR A 17 -20.73 14.12 -28.23
CA THR A 17 -19.96 13.12 -28.95
C THR A 17 -18.52 13.62 -29.05
N THR A 18 -17.70 13.22 -28.09
CA THR A 18 -16.24 13.38 -28.18
C THR A 18 -15.67 12.03 -28.59
N THR A 19 -14.97 11.97 -29.73
CA THR A 19 -13.93 10.95 -29.93
C THR A 19 -12.93 11.14 -28.79
N HIS A 20 -13.06 10.34 -27.74
CA HIS A 20 -12.08 10.29 -26.68
C HIS A 20 -10.88 9.53 -27.24
N GLU A 21 -10.00 10.27 -27.91
CA GLU A 21 -8.59 9.88 -27.94
C GLU A 21 -8.22 9.69 -26.48
N HIS A 22 -7.89 8.45 -26.10
CA HIS A 22 -7.29 8.17 -24.81
C HIS A 22 -6.06 9.07 -24.75
N PRO A 23 -5.99 10.07 -23.86
CA PRO A 23 -4.70 10.68 -23.60
C PRO A 23 -3.83 9.52 -23.17
N SER A 24 -2.73 9.29 -23.89
CA SER A 24 -1.66 8.43 -23.42
C SER A 24 -1.33 8.96 -22.03
N VAL A 25 -1.83 8.27 -21.01
CA VAL A 25 -1.42 8.52 -19.63
C VAL A 25 0.07 8.23 -19.71
N THR A 26 0.86 9.29 -19.60
CA THR A 26 2.29 9.15 -19.36
C THR A 26 2.38 8.21 -18.18
N GLU A 27 2.90 7.00 -18.42
CA GLU A 27 3.23 6.07 -17.35
C GLU A 27 4.08 6.86 -16.36
N GLU A 28 3.46 7.25 -15.25
CA GLU A 28 4.26 7.55 -14.07
C GLU A 28 4.94 6.23 -13.78
N THR A 29 6.24 6.18 -14.06
CA THR A 29 7.08 5.04 -13.70
C THR A 29 6.86 4.82 -12.21
N SER A 30 6.07 3.81 -11.86
CA SER A 30 5.80 3.46 -10.48
C SER A 30 7.17 3.08 -9.89
N LEU A 31 7.65 3.89 -8.94
CA LEU A 31 8.97 3.71 -8.34
C LEU A 31 9.04 2.45 -7.46
N ASP A 32 7.88 1.81 -7.27
CA ASP A 32 7.60 0.61 -6.50
C ASP A 32 7.62 -0.67 -7.33
N GLY A 33 7.75 -0.60 -8.66
CA GLY A 33 7.81 -1.78 -9.52
C GLY A 33 6.50 -2.57 -9.58
N ASN A 34 5.39 -1.95 -9.18
CA ASN A 34 4.05 -2.51 -9.24
C ASN A 34 3.36 -2.05 -10.54
N THR A 35 3.01 -3.01 -11.38
CA THR A 35 2.24 -2.89 -12.62
C THR A 35 0.74 -2.88 -12.32
N PRO A 36 -0.09 -2.09 -13.03
CA PRO A 36 -1.54 -2.18 -12.87
C PRO A 36 -2.07 -3.59 -13.21
N PRO A 37 -3.11 -4.07 -12.50
CA PRO A 37 -3.71 -5.36 -12.82
C PRO A 37 -4.37 -5.33 -14.20
N VAL A 38 -4.28 -6.46 -14.91
CA VAL A 38 -4.95 -6.68 -16.19
C VAL A 38 -6.34 -7.24 -15.92
N ALA A 39 -7.37 -6.52 -16.39
CA ALA A 39 -8.75 -6.99 -16.36
C ALA A 39 -9.14 -7.58 -17.72
N ASP A 40 -9.54 -8.84 -17.74
CA ASP A 40 -10.06 -9.54 -18.92
C ASP A 40 -11.38 -10.22 -18.53
N ALA A 41 -12.49 -9.71 -19.07
CA ALA A 41 -13.83 -10.24 -18.83
C ALA A 41 -14.16 -11.48 -19.69
N GLY A 42 -13.25 -11.87 -20.58
CA GLY A 42 -13.43 -12.90 -21.59
C GLY A 42 -13.93 -12.34 -22.94
N PRO A 43 -14.16 -13.22 -23.93
CA PRO A 43 -14.60 -12.82 -25.27
C PRO A 43 -15.97 -12.15 -25.29
N ASP A 44 -16.22 -11.32 -26.32
CA ASP A 44 -17.52 -10.72 -26.59
C ASP A 44 -18.64 -11.79 -26.67
N GLN A 45 -19.76 -11.53 -25.98
CA GLN A 45 -20.93 -12.40 -25.99
C GLN A 45 -22.14 -11.66 -26.58
N THR A 46 -22.86 -12.32 -27.48
CA THR A 46 -24.17 -11.87 -27.96
C THR A 46 -25.26 -12.70 -27.28
N ALA A 47 -26.26 -12.03 -26.72
CA ALA A 47 -27.37 -12.66 -26.00
C ALA A 47 -28.73 -12.18 -26.52
N TYR A 48 -29.74 -13.03 -26.39
CA TYR A 48 -31.14 -12.66 -26.51
C TYR A 48 -31.72 -12.25 -25.15
N VAL A 49 -32.89 -11.59 -25.19
CA VAL A 49 -33.62 -11.23 -23.97
C VAL A 49 -33.99 -12.50 -23.21
N ASN A 50 -33.65 -12.54 -21.92
CA ASN A 50 -33.76 -13.68 -20.98
C ASN A 50 -32.64 -14.73 -21.03
N ASP A 51 -31.58 -14.51 -21.80
CA ASP A 51 -30.38 -15.35 -21.71
C ASP A 51 -29.58 -15.05 -20.42
N VAL A 52 -29.01 -16.10 -19.82
CA VAL A 52 -28.03 -15.97 -18.76
C VAL A 52 -26.64 -15.92 -19.39
N ILE A 53 -26.00 -14.75 -19.32
CA ILE A 53 -24.62 -14.53 -19.75
C ILE A 53 -23.68 -14.85 -18.60
N ARG A 54 -22.63 -15.63 -18.88
CA ARG A 54 -21.56 -15.94 -17.93
C ARG A 54 -20.27 -15.24 -18.38
N LEU A 55 -19.84 -14.28 -17.57
CA LEU A 55 -18.51 -13.68 -17.63
C LEU A 55 -17.66 -14.41 -16.59
N ASP A 56 -16.57 -15.04 -17.01
CA ASP A 56 -15.75 -15.86 -16.09
C ASP A 56 -14.52 -15.13 -15.53
N GLY A 57 -14.13 -14.00 -16.13
CA GLY A 57 -13.06 -13.13 -15.63
C GLY A 57 -11.69 -13.82 -15.52
N SER A 58 -11.55 -15.04 -16.02
CA SER A 58 -10.45 -15.94 -15.68
C SER A 58 -9.11 -15.51 -16.30
N GLY A 59 -9.14 -14.64 -17.29
CA GLY A 59 -7.97 -13.99 -17.88
C GLY A 59 -7.48 -12.76 -17.09
N SER A 60 -8.20 -12.34 -16.05
CA SER A 60 -7.74 -11.22 -15.21
C SER A 60 -6.57 -11.66 -14.33
N TYR A 61 -5.52 -10.85 -14.25
CA TYR A 61 -4.37 -11.14 -13.41
C TYR A 61 -3.66 -9.86 -12.94
N ASP A 62 -2.99 -9.95 -11.80
CA ASP A 62 -2.04 -8.93 -11.35
C ASP A 62 -0.62 -9.41 -11.74
N PRO A 63 0.10 -8.70 -12.63
CA PRO A 63 1.44 -9.09 -13.05
C PRO A 63 2.45 -9.21 -11.88
N ASP A 64 2.17 -8.57 -10.74
CA ASP A 64 3.08 -8.44 -9.60
C ASP A 64 2.60 -9.25 -8.39
N ALA A 65 1.71 -10.23 -8.59
CA ALA A 65 1.10 -11.07 -7.56
C ALA A 65 2.08 -11.92 -6.70
N GLU A 66 3.39 -11.74 -6.85
CA GLU A 66 4.40 -12.40 -6.04
C GLU A 66 4.77 -11.58 -4.80
N TRP A 67 4.63 -12.20 -3.63
CA TRP A 67 5.11 -11.65 -2.37
C TRP A 67 6.63 -11.39 -2.43
N GLN A 68 7.02 -10.11 -2.44
CA GLN A 68 8.41 -9.71 -2.29
C GLN A 68 8.79 -9.66 -0.81
N ASN A 69 9.76 -10.48 -0.42
CA ASN A 69 10.27 -10.53 0.96
C ASN A 69 11.62 -9.81 1.04
N THR A 70 11.77 -8.91 2.01
CA THR A 70 13.04 -8.25 2.30
C THR A 70 13.32 -8.24 3.80
N THR A 71 14.58 -8.44 4.18
CA THR A 71 15.02 -8.37 5.56
C THR A 71 15.48 -6.96 5.87
N ILE A 72 14.76 -6.26 6.75
CA ILE A 72 15.01 -4.86 7.11
C ILE A 72 16.22 -4.75 8.04
N ASP A 73 16.20 -5.55 9.10
CA ASP A 73 17.21 -5.61 10.15
C ASP A 73 17.33 -7.09 10.54
N SER A 74 18.50 -7.54 10.98
CA SER A 74 18.77 -8.98 11.21
C SER A 74 19.60 -9.28 12.46
N VAL A 75 20.05 -8.26 13.18
CA VAL A 75 20.97 -8.45 14.30
C VAL A 75 20.20 -8.51 15.61
N GLY A 76 20.05 -9.71 16.17
CA GLY A 76 19.46 -9.94 17.49
C GLY A 76 17.96 -10.26 17.47
N ASN A 77 17.30 -10.09 18.61
CA ASN A 77 15.86 -10.28 18.79
C ASN A 77 15.14 -8.94 18.59
N ILE A 78 14.79 -8.67 17.35
CA ILE A 78 14.28 -7.38 16.88
C ILE A 78 12.88 -7.53 16.27
N GLY A 79 12.26 -6.40 15.93
CA GLY A 79 11.01 -6.37 15.18
C GLY A 79 9.75 -6.58 16.03
N LYS A 80 9.86 -6.61 17.37
CA LYS A 80 8.70 -6.85 18.23
C LYS A 80 7.78 -5.64 18.28
N TYR A 81 6.47 -5.93 18.41
CA TYR A 81 5.41 -4.92 18.56
C TYR A 81 5.38 -3.91 17.42
N ASN A 82 5.76 -4.34 16.22
CA ASN A 82 5.93 -3.41 15.10
C ASN A 82 4.62 -2.76 14.68
N SER A 83 4.74 -1.57 14.13
CA SER A 83 3.65 -0.84 13.49
C SER A 83 4.15 -0.28 12.17
N ILE A 84 3.27 -0.22 11.15
CA ILE A 84 3.61 0.21 9.80
C ILE A 84 2.61 1.29 9.34
N SER A 85 3.13 2.29 8.64
CA SER A 85 2.36 3.25 7.85
C SER A 85 3.05 3.46 6.51
N LEU A 86 2.31 3.90 5.50
CA LEU A 86 2.85 4.26 4.19
C LEU A 86 2.87 5.77 4.04
N ASP A 87 3.90 6.31 3.39
CA ASP A 87 3.98 7.72 2.99
C ASP A 87 3.19 7.98 1.69
N ARG A 88 3.16 9.25 1.24
CA ARG A 88 2.48 9.62 -0.01
C ARG A 88 3.00 8.91 -1.27
N TYR A 89 4.22 8.38 -1.24
CA TYR A 89 4.86 7.66 -2.33
C TYR A 89 4.68 6.13 -2.21
N GLY A 90 3.92 5.68 -1.19
CA GLY A 90 3.71 4.26 -0.91
C GLY A 90 4.88 3.61 -0.18
N TYR A 91 5.90 4.37 0.25
CA TYR A 91 7.05 3.79 0.93
C TYR A 91 6.73 3.45 2.39
N PRO A 92 7.13 2.25 2.85
CA PRO A 92 6.83 1.81 4.21
C PRO A 92 7.71 2.48 5.28
N HIS A 93 7.05 2.90 6.35
CA HIS A 93 7.59 3.46 7.58
C HIS A 93 7.22 2.55 8.74
N ILE A 94 8.20 1.98 9.44
CA ILE A 94 8.01 0.93 10.43
C ILE A 94 8.67 1.32 11.75
N SER A 95 7.91 1.40 12.83
CA SER A 95 8.46 1.44 14.19
C SER A 95 8.50 0.04 14.78
N TYR A 96 9.55 -0.28 15.55
CA TYR A 96 9.69 -1.60 16.18
C TYR A 96 10.58 -1.57 17.41
N HIS A 97 10.37 -2.51 18.32
CA HIS A 97 11.18 -2.70 19.51
C HIS A 97 12.34 -3.68 19.24
N ASP A 98 13.56 -3.23 19.52
CA ASP A 98 14.74 -4.09 19.62
C ASP A 98 14.79 -4.65 21.04
N MET A 99 14.42 -5.92 21.22
CA MET A 99 14.43 -6.55 22.55
C MET A 99 15.86 -6.94 22.99
N THR A 100 16.83 -7.00 22.08
CA THR A 100 18.23 -7.26 22.45
C THR A 100 18.85 -6.05 23.11
N LYS A 101 18.54 -4.84 22.63
CA LYS A 101 19.05 -3.58 23.21
C LYS A 101 18.06 -2.84 24.12
N TYR A 102 16.79 -3.21 24.04
CA TYR A 102 15.65 -2.54 24.67
C TYR A 102 15.37 -1.14 24.11
N ASP A 103 15.68 -0.94 22.83
CA ASP A 103 15.57 0.33 22.13
C ASP A 103 14.28 0.38 21.30
N LEU A 104 13.74 1.60 21.13
CA LEU A 104 12.80 1.90 20.06
C LEU A 104 13.58 2.20 18.77
N LYS A 105 13.29 1.46 17.71
CA LYS A 105 13.88 1.67 16.39
C LYS A 105 12.81 2.05 15.38
N TYR A 106 13.24 2.77 14.36
CA TYR A 106 12.43 3.21 13.24
C TYR A 106 13.16 2.91 11.94
N ALA A 107 12.48 2.25 11.00
CA ALA A 107 12.98 1.98 9.67
C ALA A 107 12.06 2.62 8.63
N ARG A 108 12.64 3.25 7.60
CA ARG A 108 11.89 3.71 6.43
C ARG A 108 12.57 3.27 5.14
N TRP A 109 11.76 2.86 4.17
CA TRP A 109 12.22 2.65 2.81
C TRP A 109 12.32 4.00 2.09
N ASN A 110 13.38 4.22 1.31
CA ASN A 110 13.55 5.45 0.54
C ASN A 110 13.42 5.25 -0.99
N GLY A 111 12.88 4.13 -1.42
CA GLY A 111 12.86 3.71 -2.84
C GLY A 111 14.03 2.84 -3.27
N SER A 112 15.10 2.72 -2.46
CA SER A 112 16.27 1.89 -2.82
C SER A 112 16.93 1.17 -1.65
N ALA A 113 16.76 1.66 -0.43
CA ALA A 113 17.34 1.08 0.78
C ALA A 113 16.46 1.36 2.01
N TRP A 114 16.56 0.48 3.00
CA TRP A 114 16.05 0.72 4.34
C TRP A 114 17.02 1.62 5.11
N ASN A 115 16.51 2.74 5.62
CA ASN A 115 17.23 3.58 6.57
C ASN A 115 16.69 3.32 7.97
N ILE A 116 17.58 2.97 8.91
CA ILE A 116 17.22 2.59 10.28
C ILE A 116 17.81 3.60 11.27
N GLU A 117 16.98 4.04 12.20
CA GLU A 117 17.31 5.00 13.25
C GLU A 117 16.94 4.40 14.61
N VAL A 118 17.75 4.70 15.64
CA VAL A 118 17.40 4.46 17.05
C VAL A 118 16.71 5.72 17.55
N VAL A 119 15.41 5.63 17.83
CA VAL A 119 14.57 6.78 18.22
C VAL A 119 14.71 7.06 19.71
N ASP A 120 14.76 6.01 20.52
CA ASP A 120 15.03 6.09 21.96
C ASP A 120 15.78 4.83 22.41
N SER A 121 16.75 5.02 23.31
CA SER A 121 17.59 3.97 23.91
C SER A 121 17.79 4.14 25.42
N ALA A 122 17.09 5.10 26.04
CA ALA A 122 17.25 5.39 27.45
C ALA A 122 16.40 4.44 28.31
N GLY A 123 16.90 3.22 28.53
CA GLY A 123 16.23 2.22 29.37
C GLY A 123 15.54 1.14 28.55
N ASN A 124 14.40 0.63 29.05
CA ASN A 124 13.57 -0.35 28.32
C ASN A 124 12.39 0.37 27.69
N VAL A 125 12.59 0.80 26.44
CA VAL A 125 11.68 1.69 25.73
C VAL A 125 11.16 1.04 24.45
N GLY A 126 10.13 1.64 23.85
CA GLY A 126 9.64 1.24 22.52
C GLY A 126 8.65 0.06 22.47
N ARG A 127 8.19 -0.46 23.61
CA ARG A 127 7.20 -1.55 23.60
C ARG A 127 5.85 -1.05 23.11
N TYR A 128 5.10 -1.92 22.42
CA TYR A 128 3.75 -1.61 21.92
C TYR A 128 3.72 -0.32 21.09
N THR A 129 4.72 -0.13 20.24
CA THR A 129 4.84 1.08 19.44
C THR A 129 3.71 1.20 18.42
N SER A 130 3.27 2.43 18.15
CA SER A 130 2.33 2.77 17.09
C SER A 130 2.86 3.99 16.35
N ILE A 131 2.86 3.92 15.02
CA ILE A 131 3.31 4.99 14.13
C ILE A 131 2.15 5.51 13.28
N ALA A 132 2.09 6.83 13.11
CA ALA A 132 1.28 7.51 12.10
C ALA A 132 2.14 8.56 11.39
N LEU A 133 1.87 8.80 10.12
CA LEU A 133 2.50 9.89 9.37
C LEU A 133 1.54 11.07 9.29
N ASP A 134 2.07 12.30 9.39
CA ASP A 134 1.27 13.49 9.11
C ASP A 134 1.20 13.82 7.61
N SER A 135 0.53 14.92 7.26
CA SER A 135 0.35 15.37 5.86
C SER A 135 1.66 15.70 5.13
N THR A 136 2.76 15.78 5.87
CA THR A 136 4.12 16.06 5.39
C THR A 136 5.04 14.82 5.48
N ASP A 137 4.45 13.64 5.71
CA ASP A 137 5.12 12.34 5.86
C ASP A 137 6.08 12.26 7.07
N TYR A 138 5.94 13.15 8.05
CA TYR A 138 6.72 13.06 9.28
C TYR A 138 6.13 12.00 10.21
N PRO A 139 6.96 11.11 10.77
CA PRO A 139 6.50 10.06 11.67
C PRO A 139 6.23 10.59 13.07
N HIS A 140 5.04 10.27 13.59
CA HIS A 140 4.65 10.43 14.99
C HIS A 140 4.55 9.05 15.59
N ILE A 141 5.39 8.77 16.60
CA ILE A 141 5.51 7.44 17.21
C ILE A 141 5.14 7.55 18.68
N SER A 142 4.14 6.78 19.10
CA SER A 142 3.81 6.55 20.50
C SER A 142 4.31 5.18 20.95
N TYR A 143 4.71 5.05 22.21
CA TYR A 143 5.22 3.79 22.77
C TYR A 143 5.17 3.76 24.30
N HIS A 144 5.20 2.54 24.86
CA HIS A 144 5.34 2.32 26.29
C HIS A 144 6.83 2.30 26.67
N ASP A 145 7.23 3.24 27.53
CA ASP A 145 8.50 3.22 28.23
C ASP A 145 8.32 2.40 29.51
N TYR A 146 8.82 1.17 29.46
CA TYR A 146 8.66 0.19 30.53
C TYR A 146 9.50 0.54 31.76
N SER A 147 10.64 1.22 31.57
CA SER A 147 11.50 1.65 32.68
C SER A 147 10.81 2.69 33.53
N ASN A 148 10.17 3.67 32.89
CA ASN A 148 9.54 4.81 33.57
C ASN A 148 8.03 4.62 33.81
N ARG A 149 7.43 3.59 33.21
CA ARG A 149 6.01 3.23 33.31
C ARG A 149 5.07 4.31 32.76
N ASP A 150 5.50 4.99 31.70
CA ASP A 150 4.76 6.04 31.02
C ASP A 150 4.57 5.73 29.53
N LEU A 151 3.59 6.44 28.96
CA LEU A 151 3.37 6.51 27.52
C LEU A 151 4.16 7.73 27.02
N LYS A 152 4.98 7.53 25.99
CA LYS A 152 5.75 8.58 25.33
C LYS A 152 5.37 8.65 23.86
#